data_AF-A0A0W1DI87-F1
#
_entry.id   AF-A0A0W1DI87-F1
#
_cell.length_a   1.000
_cell.length_b   1.000
_cell.length_c   1.000
_cell.angle_alpha   90.00
_cell.angle_beta   90.00
_cell.angle_gamma   90.00
#
_symmetry.space_group_name_H-M   'P 1'
#
loop_
_entity.id
_entity.type
_entity.pdbx_description
1 polymer ?
#
loop_
_entity_poly.entity_id
_entity_poly.type
_entity_poly.pdbx_seq_one_letter_code
_entity_poly.pdbx_strand_id
1 'polypeptide(L)'
;MSEKDQSSSGRRVQFEMFFTLPDFSDISLRDYQETMQRPFFSLSKKKRLKPIEYLSPDKSVTVHVSANPAYGMATIWDADIMIYLASHLNELRERGDNDLSPTIRVQPGDLLKRICWGVSGRAYERLIAALDRLQATTIKTNIRANSKSRETTFSWIDSYTHLVDERTQRSLGMEITLSKWFFDGVMDKRNVLAISPLYFEITSGLGKWLYRAARKHAGGNGPEGFTIGFETLHQKSGSESSLPSFKNKILELARANNLPDISLEVIGAETPRPKLKMVMRRHLEKPSGKTEHSGSVATESRPQRIQRATPEKAAKVSPPQEFVDPALVRKLLATTSASLRPEQQADASAALDSNASQSQSRRRGGGAQDTLDPEIYQAIRAECPGWDLDVLMRQFDSFLNSNPHELPRNYSKRFYGFMKKHHERNKHTLPGF
;
A
#
# COMPACT_ATOMS: atom_id res chain seq x y z
N MET A 1 -8.95 -35.82 -38.68
CA MET A 1 -7.69 -35.62 -37.93
C MET A 1 -6.78 -34.85 -38.87
N SER A 2 -6.37 -33.61 -38.67
CA SER A 2 -6.24 -32.79 -37.47
C SER A 2 -6.10 -31.32 -37.94
N GLU A 3 -7.01 -30.43 -37.55
CA GLU A 3 -6.87 -29.00 -37.87
C GLU A 3 -7.64 -28.08 -36.89
N LYS A 4 -7.70 -28.49 -35.62
CA LYS A 4 -8.34 -27.68 -34.55
C LYS A 4 -7.44 -27.36 -33.34
N ASP A 5 -6.18 -27.80 -33.33
CA ASP A 5 -5.30 -27.65 -32.14
C ASP A 5 -4.24 -26.53 -32.23
N GLN A 6 -4.11 -25.81 -33.34
CA GLN A 6 -3.06 -24.79 -33.49
C GLN A 6 -3.46 -23.37 -33.06
N SER A 7 -4.76 -23.03 -32.95
CA SER A 7 -5.17 -21.67 -32.53
C SER A 7 -5.20 -21.46 -31.01
N SER A 8 -5.28 -22.54 -30.23
CA SER A 8 -5.19 -22.50 -28.76
C SER A 8 -3.77 -22.26 -28.26
N SER A 9 -2.76 -22.63 -29.04
CA SER A 9 -1.36 -22.51 -28.64
C SER A 9 -0.85 -21.07 -28.81
N GLY A 10 -1.19 -20.40 -29.91
CA GLY A 10 -0.76 -19.02 -30.18
C GLY A 10 -1.27 -17.97 -29.19
N ARG A 11 -2.49 -18.13 -28.65
CA ARG A 11 -2.99 -17.25 -27.57
C ARG A 11 -2.33 -17.55 -26.23
N ARG A 12 -2.07 -18.83 -25.90
CA ARG A 12 -1.37 -19.22 -24.65
C ARG A 12 0.08 -18.72 -24.61
N VAL A 13 0.77 -18.74 -25.75
CA VAL A 13 2.18 -18.30 -25.86
C VAL A 13 2.35 -16.78 -25.64
N GLN A 14 1.30 -15.96 -25.84
CA GLN A 14 1.33 -14.53 -25.52
C GLN A 14 1.05 -14.22 -24.04
N PHE A 15 0.47 -15.16 -23.27
CA PHE A 15 0.18 -14.99 -21.85
C PHE A 15 1.36 -15.35 -20.94
N GLU A 16 2.23 -16.28 -21.35
CA GLU A 16 3.38 -16.70 -20.52
C GLU A 16 4.50 -15.66 -20.43
N MET A 17 4.54 -14.65 -21.30
CA MET A 17 5.58 -13.62 -21.30
C MET A 17 5.36 -12.48 -20.27
N PHE A 18 4.24 -12.47 -19.55
CA PHE A 18 3.87 -11.41 -18.60
C PHE A 18 4.07 -11.75 -17.11
N PHE A 19 4.63 -12.93 -16.77
CA PHE A 19 4.51 -13.47 -15.41
C PHE A 19 5.82 -13.96 -14.78
N THR A 20 6.89 -13.19 -14.92
CA THR A 20 7.97 -13.25 -13.92
C THR A 20 8.07 -11.90 -13.25
N LEU A 21 7.09 -11.63 -12.38
CA LEU A 21 7.30 -10.63 -11.33
C LEU A 21 8.33 -11.22 -10.35
N PRO A 22 9.43 -10.52 -10.06
CA PRO A 22 10.35 -10.91 -9.01
C PRO A 22 9.62 -11.22 -7.71
N ASP A 23 10.11 -12.18 -6.92
CA ASP A 23 9.62 -12.36 -5.56
C ASP A 23 9.80 -11.04 -4.80
N PHE A 24 8.67 -10.47 -4.35
CA PHE A 24 8.58 -9.14 -3.77
C PHE A 24 8.37 -9.18 -2.26
N SER A 25 8.64 -10.32 -1.61
CA SER A 25 8.62 -10.45 -0.15
C SER A 25 9.48 -9.37 0.53
N ASP A 26 10.58 -8.96 -0.12
CA ASP A 26 11.64 -8.16 0.52
C ASP A 26 11.61 -6.66 0.19
N ILE A 27 10.63 -6.18 -0.58
CA ILE A 27 10.54 -4.75 -0.91
C ILE A 27 10.24 -3.93 0.36
N SER A 28 11.12 -2.98 0.68
CA SER A 28 10.84 -1.95 1.69
C SER A 28 9.66 -1.08 1.25
N LEU A 29 8.64 -0.97 2.10
CA LEU A 29 7.51 -0.10 1.81
C LEU A 29 7.91 1.37 1.85
N ARG A 30 7.48 2.12 0.83
CA ARG A 30 7.71 3.54 0.64
C ARG A 30 6.38 4.23 0.42
N ASP A 31 6.14 5.30 1.17
CA ASP A 31 5.00 6.19 0.97
C ASP A 31 5.50 7.57 0.51
N TYR A 32 4.64 8.27 -0.21
CA TYR A 32 4.94 9.51 -0.88
C TYR A 32 4.70 10.72 0.03
N GLN A 33 5.81 11.37 0.42
CA GLN A 33 5.88 12.34 1.51
C GLN A 33 4.96 13.55 1.37
N GLU A 34 4.75 14.07 0.15
CA GLU A 34 3.94 15.27 -0.05
C GLU A 34 2.48 15.06 0.33
N THR A 35 2.02 13.81 0.30
CA THR A 35 0.65 13.43 0.62
C THR A 35 0.45 13.03 2.08
N MET A 36 1.53 12.87 2.85
CA MET A 36 1.47 12.38 4.23
C MET A 36 0.89 13.40 5.23
N GLN A 37 1.09 14.70 4.98
CA GLN A 37 0.75 15.76 5.96
C GLN A 37 -0.46 16.62 5.55
N ARG A 38 -1.12 16.28 4.44
CA ARG A 38 -2.19 17.07 3.81
C ARG A 38 -3.39 16.16 3.48
N PRO A 39 -4.61 16.71 3.44
CA PRO A 39 -5.80 15.89 3.31
C PRO A 39 -6.10 15.61 1.83
N PHE A 40 -5.55 14.50 1.36
CA PHE A 40 -5.67 14.02 -0.01
C PHE A 40 -6.73 12.92 -0.17
N PHE A 41 -7.17 12.35 0.94
CA PHE A 41 -8.08 11.20 1.00
C PHE A 41 -9.15 11.41 2.05
N SER A 42 -10.33 10.84 1.83
CA SER A 42 -11.37 10.74 2.85
C SER A 42 -10.93 9.81 3.99
N LEU A 43 -11.14 10.23 5.25
CA LEU A 43 -10.86 9.41 6.43
C LEU A 43 -12.02 8.48 6.82
N SER A 44 -13.15 8.55 6.11
CA SER A 44 -14.34 7.74 6.36
C SER A 44 -14.45 6.60 5.35
N LYS A 45 -14.91 5.43 5.80
CA LYS A 45 -15.26 4.31 4.91
C LYS A 45 -16.54 4.58 4.12
N LYS A 46 -17.36 5.53 4.57
CA LYS A 46 -18.59 5.92 3.89
C LYS A 46 -18.25 6.77 2.67
N LYS A 47 -19.08 6.65 1.63
CA LYS A 47 -19.02 7.48 0.44
C LYS A 47 -19.10 8.95 0.81
N ARG A 48 -18.00 9.68 0.58
CA ARG A 48 -17.91 11.12 0.78
C ARG A 48 -18.06 11.83 -0.57
N LEU A 49 -19.06 12.70 -0.66
CA LEU A 49 -19.26 13.61 -1.81
C LEU A 49 -18.81 15.03 -1.51
N LYS A 50 -18.85 15.43 -0.23
CA LYS A 50 -18.39 16.74 0.21
C LYS A 50 -16.89 16.91 -0.09
N PRO A 51 -16.48 17.95 -0.83
CA PRO A 51 -15.07 18.18 -1.13
C PRO A 51 -14.19 18.31 0.12
N ILE A 52 -12.90 18.10 -0.06
CA ILE A 52 -11.88 18.52 0.90
C ILE A 52 -11.32 19.85 0.40
N GLU A 53 -11.31 20.84 1.28
CA GLU A 53 -10.66 22.12 1.04
C GLU A 53 -9.64 22.35 2.15
N TYR A 54 -8.40 22.56 1.75
CA TYR A 54 -7.30 22.79 2.67
C TYR A 54 -6.45 23.96 2.19
N LEU A 55 -6.20 24.88 3.12
CA LEU A 55 -5.24 25.96 3.01
C LEU A 55 -4.20 25.77 4.11
N SER A 56 -2.93 25.82 3.75
CA SER A 56 -1.86 25.74 4.75
C SER A 56 -1.89 26.94 5.71
N PRO A 57 -1.35 26.82 6.94
CA PRO A 57 -1.35 27.92 7.91
C PRO A 57 -0.68 29.21 7.40
N ASP A 58 0.34 29.07 6.54
CA ASP A 58 1.05 30.17 5.88
C ASP A 58 0.39 30.64 4.57
N LYS A 59 -0.77 30.07 4.22
CA LYS A 59 -1.55 30.36 3.01
C LYS A 59 -0.81 30.14 1.68
N SER A 60 0.30 29.42 1.70
CA SER A 60 1.14 29.19 0.52
C SER A 60 0.70 27.97 -0.29
N VAL A 61 0.03 27.00 0.33
CA VAL A 61 -0.36 25.73 -0.28
C VAL A 61 -1.86 25.51 -0.18
N THR A 62 -2.47 25.21 -1.33
CA THR A 62 -3.89 24.83 -1.45
C THR A 62 -4.01 23.38 -1.88
N VAL A 63 -4.98 22.67 -1.32
CA VAL A 63 -5.40 21.33 -1.78
C VAL A 63 -6.92 21.32 -1.81
N HIS A 64 -7.47 21.03 -2.99
CA HIS A 64 -8.89 20.82 -3.20
C HIS A 64 -9.07 19.41 -3.78
N VAL A 65 -9.90 18.59 -3.14
CA VAL A 65 -10.21 17.22 -3.59
C VAL A 65 -11.71 17.11 -3.80
N SER A 66 -12.13 16.77 -5.00
CA SER A 66 -13.53 16.58 -5.35
C SER A 66 -13.84 15.13 -5.67
N ALA A 67 -15.06 14.73 -5.31
CA ALA A 67 -15.54 13.36 -5.44
C ALA A 67 -16.29 13.17 -6.77
N ASN A 68 -16.28 11.94 -7.29
CA ASN A 68 -17.20 11.54 -8.33
C ASN A 68 -18.58 11.19 -7.73
N PRO A 69 -19.71 11.59 -8.35
CA PRO A 69 -21.05 11.26 -7.83
C PRO A 69 -21.35 9.76 -7.75
N ALA A 70 -20.83 8.93 -8.66
CA ALA A 70 -21.05 7.48 -8.67
C ALA A 70 -20.17 6.77 -7.63
N TYR A 71 -18.86 7.02 -7.67
CA TYR A 71 -17.88 6.26 -6.88
C TYR A 71 -17.55 6.89 -5.51
N GLY A 72 -17.74 8.21 -5.37
CA GLY A 72 -17.27 8.99 -4.22
C GLY A 72 -15.81 9.41 -4.35
N MET A 73 -15.25 9.89 -3.24
CA MET A 73 -13.85 10.27 -3.11
C MET A 73 -12.98 9.09 -2.66
N ALA A 74 -11.75 9.03 -3.18
CA ALA A 74 -10.71 8.11 -2.71
C ALA A 74 -10.51 8.25 -1.20
N THR A 75 -10.46 7.10 -0.53
CA THR A 75 -10.36 6.98 0.91
C THR A 75 -8.92 6.67 1.32
N ILE A 76 -8.61 6.88 2.60
CA ILE A 76 -7.27 6.62 3.14
C ILE A 76 -6.87 5.14 3.07
N TRP A 77 -7.85 4.22 2.90
CA TRP A 77 -7.56 2.82 2.61
C TRP A 77 -7.11 2.63 1.16
N ASP A 78 -7.66 3.38 0.21
CA ASP A 78 -7.24 3.29 -1.20
C ASP A 78 -5.78 3.76 -1.37
N ALA A 79 -5.29 4.61 -0.46
CA ALA A 79 -3.87 4.98 -0.38
C ALA A 79 -2.94 3.78 -0.13
N ASP A 80 -3.44 2.67 0.42
CA ASP A 80 -2.65 1.44 0.59
C ASP A 80 -2.13 0.92 -0.78
N ILE A 81 -2.93 1.06 -1.84
CA ILE A 81 -2.55 0.71 -3.22
C ILE A 81 -1.46 1.67 -3.72
N MET A 82 -1.61 2.97 -3.48
CA MET A 82 -0.61 3.96 -3.90
C MET A 82 0.74 3.75 -3.22
N ILE A 83 0.74 3.33 -1.95
CA ILE A 83 1.94 2.95 -1.22
C ILE A 83 2.59 1.71 -1.85
N TYR A 84 1.81 0.69 -2.20
CA TYR A 84 2.32 -0.49 -2.89
C TYR A 84 3.00 -0.11 -4.22
N LEU A 85 2.32 0.70 -5.04
CA LEU A 85 2.84 1.14 -6.35
C LEU A 85 4.09 2.02 -6.22
N ALA A 86 4.12 2.93 -5.25
CA ALA A 86 5.31 3.75 -4.97
C ALA A 86 6.50 2.91 -4.49
N SER A 87 6.23 1.87 -3.68
CA SER A 87 7.26 0.93 -3.23
C SER A 87 7.85 0.15 -4.40
N HIS A 88 6.99 -0.32 -5.31
CA HIS A 88 7.40 -1.03 -6.52
C HIS A 88 8.26 -0.16 -7.45
N LEU A 89 7.83 1.07 -7.72
CA LEU A 89 8.62 2.02 -8.52
C LEU A 89 9.98 2.35 -7.89
N ASN A 90 10.02 2.50 -6.57
CA ASN A 90 11.27 2.76 -5.88
C ASN A 90 12.25 1.57 -5.99
N GLU A 91 11.73 0.35 -5.95
CA GLU A 91 12.53 -0.87 -6.08
C GLU A 91 13.14 -1.01 -7.49
N LEU A 92 12.33 -0.85 -8.55
CA LEU A 92 12.82 -0.89 -9.93
C LEU A 92 13.94 0.15 -10.16
N ARG A 93 13.75 1.35 -9.61
CA ARG A 93 14.77 2.40 -9.64
C ARG A 93 16.07 2.00 -8.91
N GLU A 94 15.97 1.38 -7.75
CA GLU A 94 17.14 0.99 -6.96
C GLU A 94 17.95 -0.11 -7.65
N ARG A 95 17.28 -0.99 -8.41
CA ARG A 95 17.92 -2.02 -9.25
C ARG A 95 18.64 -1.44 -10.47
N GLY A 96 18.46 -0.16 -10.76
CA GLY A 96 19.12 0.52 -11.88
C GLY A 96 18.37 0.38 -13.21
N ASP A 97 17.07 0.07 -13.18
CA ASP A 97 16.25 0.09 -14.40
C ASP A 97 16.16 1.51 -14.95
N ASN A 98 16.67 1.72 -16.18
CA ASN A 98 16.75 3.04 -16.80
C ASN A 98 15.43 3.49 -17.46
N ASP A 99 14.57 2.55 -17.85
CA ASP A 99 13.29 2.82 -18.54
C ASP A 99 12.09 2.54 -17.62
N LEU A 100 11.92 3.38 -16.58
CA LEU A 100 10.78 3.27 -15.67
C LEU A 100 9.50 3.78 -16.35
N SER A 101 8.51 2.90 -16.43
CA SER A 101 7.18 3.23 -16.96
C SER A 101 6.22 3.67 -15.85
N PRO A 102 5.33 4.66 -16.11
CA PRO A 102 4.20 4.96 -15.22
C PRO A 102 3.14 3.84 -15.20
N THR A 103 3.19 2.93 -16.15
CA THR A 103 2.30 1.78 -16.27
C THR A 103 2.93 0.57 -15.60
N ILE A 104 2.31 0.12 -14.50
CA ILE A 104 2.79 -0.96 -13.65
C ILE A 104 1.91 -2.18 -13.86
N ARG A 105 2.55 -3.33 -14.13
CA ARG A 105 1.88 -4.62 -14.22
C ARG A 105 1.98 -5.33 -12.88
N VAL A 106 0.85 -5.75 -12.34
CA VAL A 106 0.76 -6.37 -11.02
C VAL A 106 -0.07 -7.64 -11.06
N GLN A 107 0.28 -8.58 -10.21
CA GLN A 107 -0.60 -9.68 -9.83
C GLN A 107 -1.51 -9.23 -8.70
N PRO A 108 -2.84 -9.14 -8.90
CA PRO A 108 -3.74 -8.62 -7.87
C PRO A 108 -3.73 -9.44 -6.58
N GLY A 109 -3.52 -10.76 -6.68
CA GLY A 109 -3.38 -11.62 -5.51
C GLY A 109 -2.21 -11.21 -4.61
N ASP A 110 -1.06 -10.89 -5.20
CA ASP A 110 0.14 -10.52 -4.46
C ASP A 110 0.06 -9.09 -3.91
N LEU A 111 -0.54 -8.17 -4.69
CA LEU A 111 -0.88 -6.83 -4.20
C LEU A 111 -1.77 -6.92 -2.96
N LEU A 112 -2.86 -7.71 -3.02
CA LEU A 112 -3.80 -7.88 -1.91
C LEU A 112 -3.18 -8.52 -0.67
N LYS A 113 -2.30 -9.52 -0.84
CA LYS A 113 -1.52 -10.11 0.25
C LYS A 113 -0.63 -9.04 0.89
N ARG A 114 0.10 -8.27 0.07
CA ARG A 114 1.10 -7.31 0.55
C ARG A 114 0.50 -6.12 1.29
N ILE A 115 -0.65 -5.61 0.85
CA ILE A 115 -1.40 -4.56 1.56
C ILE A 115 -2.31 -5.12 2.67
N CYS A 116 -2.22 -6.43 2.96
CA CYS A 116 -2.98 -7.11 3.99
C CYS A 116 -4.51 -6.94 3.87
N TRP A 117 -5.06 -6.98 2.66
CA TRP A 117 -6.50 -6.97 2.43
C TRP A 117 -7.11 -8.38 2.38
N GLY A 118 -6.28 -9.41 2.23
CA GLY A 118 -6.71 -10.79 2.04
C GLY A 118 -7.05 -11.10 0.59
N VAL A 119 -7.21 -12.38 0.24
CA VAL A 119 -7.37 -12.86 -1.15
C VAL A 119 -8.74 -13.47 -1.44
N SER A 120 -9.79 -12.97 -0.79
CA SER A 120 -11.17 -13.43 -1.04
C SER A 120 -11.81 -12.68 -2.20
N GLY A 121 -12.88 -13.21 -2.81
CA GLY A 121 -13.63 -12.51 -3.87
C GLY A 121 -14.05 -11.08 -3.50
N ARG A 122 -14.50 -10.89 -2.25
CA ARG A 122 -14.81 -9.55 -1.68
C ARG A 122 -13.60 -8.61 -1.65
N ALA A 123 -12.38 -9.14 -1.50
CA ALA A 123 -11.17 -8.32 -1.55
C ALA A 123 -10.86 -7.86 -2.99
N TYR A 124 -11.15 -8.68 -4.00
CA TYR A 124 -11.05 -8.28 -5.41
C TYR A 124 -12.11 -7.23 -5.78
N GLU A 125 -13.37 -7.41 -5.37
CA GLU A 125 -14.41 -6.38 -5.55
C GLU A 125 -14.00 -5.05 -4.90
N ARG A 126 -13.45 -5.13 -3.69
CA ARG A 126 -12.92 -3.95 -2.98
C ARG A 126 -11.75 -3.30 -3.72
N LEU A 127 -10.87 -4.08 -4.35
CA LEU A 127 -9.75 -3.57 -5.15
C LEU A 127 -10.28 -2.78 -6.36
N ILE A 128 -11.23 -3.34 -7.11
CA ILE A 128 -11.85 -2.65 -8.25
C ILE A 128 -12.52 -1.36 -7.81
N ALA A 129 -13.35 -1.40 -6.76
CA ALA A 129 -13.99 -0.21 -6.22
C ALA A 129 -12.99 0.85 -5.72
N ALA A 130 -11.82 0.43 -5.22
CA ALA A 130 -10.75 1.34 -4.83
C ALA A 130 -10.08 2.00 -6.04
N LEU A 131 -9.80 1.24 -7.10
CA LEU A 131 -9.25 1.76 -8.35
C LEU A 131 -10.20 2.74 -9.04
N ASP A 132 -11.50 2.43 -9.09
CA ASP A 132 -12.51 3.35 -9.62
C ASP A 132 -12.52 4.68 -8.84
N ARG A 133 -12.42 4.64 -7.50
CA ARG A 133 -12.30 5.84 -6.69
C ARG A 133 -10.99 6.59 -6.94
N LEU A 134 -9.86 5.90 -7.08
CA LEU A 134 -8.55 6.50 -7.34
C LEU A 134 -8.51 7.21 -8.70
N GLN A 135 -9.13 6.62 -9.72
CA GLN A 135 -9.25 7.19 -11.06
C GLN A 135 -10.22 8.38 -11.09
N ALA A 136 -11.36 8.26 -10.41
CA ALA A 136 -12.43 9.24 -10.51
C ALA A 136 -12.31 10.43 -9.54
N THR A 137 -11.38 10.39 -8.58
CA THR A 137 -11.14 11.51 -7.65
C THR A 137 -10.29 12.57 -8.31
N THR A 138 -10.80 13.81 -8.36
CA THR A 138 -10.07 14.93 -8.95
C THR A 138 -9.41 15.77 -7.86
N ILE A 139 -8.13 16.02 -8.02
CA ILE A 139 -7.30 16.79 -7.09
C ILE A 139 -6.81 18.03 -7.79
N LYS A 140 -6.97 19.19 -7.16
CA LYS A 140 -6.40 20.47 -7.57
C LYS A 140 -5.47 21.00 -6.48
N THR A 141 -4.25 21.35 -6.85
CA THR A 141 -3.25 21.86 -5.91
C THR A 141 -2.20 22.71 -6.59
N ASN A 142 -1.59 23.63 -5.85
CA ASN A 142 -0.41 24.39 -6.27
C ASN A 142 0.92 23.76 -5.81
N ILE A 143 0.90 22.55 -5.24
CA ILE A 143 2.12 21.83 -4.86
C ILE A 143 2.96 21.55 -6.11
N ARG A 144 4.27 21.85 -6.02
CA ARG A 144 5.26 21.80 -7.14
C ARG A 144 4.97 22.72 -8.31
N ALA A 145 4.07 23.68 -8.13
CA ALA A 145 3.95 24.75 -9.08
C ALA A 145 5.22 25.61 -9.03
N ASN A 146 5.92 25.72 -10.17
CA ASN A 146 7.11 26.59 -10.30
C ASN A 146 6.78 28.09 -10.07
N SER A 147 5.49 28.45 -10.04
CA SER A 147 4.98 29.78 -9.73
C SER A 147 3.74 29.66 -8.84
N LYS A 148 3.54 30.64 -7.95
CA LYS A 148 2.32 30.76 -7.11
C LYS A 148 1.03 30.86 -7.94
N SER A 149 1.13 31.20 -9.23
CA SER A 149 -0.01 31.34 -10.15
C SER A 149 -0.39 30.06 -10.91
N ARG A 150 0.34 28.95 -10.74
CA ARG A 150 0.06 27.69 -11.45
C ARG A 150 -0.59 26.69 -10.51
N GLU A 151 -1.70 26.12 -10.96
CA GLU A 151 -2.34 24.98 -10.32
C GLU A 151 -2.19 23.74 -11.20
N THR A 152 -2.11 22.58 -10.58
CA THR A 152 -2.13 21.28 -11.27
C THR A 152 -3.39 20.54 -10.87
N THR A 153 -4.07 19.97 -11.87
CA THR A 153 -5.23 19.11 -11.69
C THR A 153 -4.87 17.69 -12.13
N PHE A 154 -5.18 16.68 -11.31
CA PHE A 154 -4.89 15.27 -11.61
C PHE A 154 -5.80 14.31 -10.83
N SER A 155 -5.83 13.05 -11.25
CA SER A 155 -6.31 11.89 -10.49
C SER A 155 -5.14 11.05 -9.97
N TRP A 156 -5.36 10.09 -9.07
CA TRP A 156 -4.25 9.26 -8.57
C TRP A 156 -3.69 8.32 -9.65
N ILE A 157 -4.59 7.76 -10.44
CA ILE A 157 -4.30 6.91 -11.59
C ILE A 157 -5.02 7.45 -12.82
N ASP A 158 -4.41 7.27 -13.98
CA ASP A 158 -5.01 7.68 -15.26
C ASP A 158 -5.94 6.58 -15.77
N SER A 159 -5.51 5.32 -15.68
CA SER A 159 -6.29 4.15 -16.10
C SER A 159 -5.85 2.87 -15.40
N TYR A 160 -6.71 1.85 -15.45
CA TYR A 160 -6.31 0.48 -15.16
C TYR A 160 -7.03 -0.49 -16.11
N THR A 161 -6.40 -1.62 -16.39
CA THR A 161 -6.98 -2.76 -17.13
C THR A 161 -6.90 -3.99 -16.26
N HIS A 162 -8.03 -4.70 -16.08
CA HIS A 162 -8.09 -5.94 -15.33
C HIS A 162 -8.34 -7.10 -16.29
N LEU A 163 -7.36 -8.02 -16.38
CA LEU A 163 -7.47 -9.23 -17.18
C LEU A 163 -8.08 -10.33 -16.30
N VAL A 164 -9.25 -10.82 -16.72
CA VAL A 164 -9.98 -11.90 -16.05
C VAL A 164 -10.24 -13.02 -17.06
N ASP A 165 -10.02 -14.26 -16.63
CA ASP A 165 -10.41 -15.45 -17.39
C ASP A 165 -11.95 -15.54 -17.40
N GLU A 166 -12.55 -15.39 -18.57
CA GLU A 166 -14.01 -15.40 -18.75
C GLU A 166 -14.68 -16.67 -18.21
N ARG A 167 -13.99 -17.82 -18.31
CA ARG A 167 -14.54 -19.12 -17.92
C ARG A 167 -14.40 -19.37 -16.43
N THR A 168 -13.26 -19.02 -15.84
CA THR A 168 -12.98 -19.31 -14.43
C THR A 168 -13.23 -18.12 -13.50
N GLN A 169 -13.49 -16.94 -14.07
CA GLN A 169 -13.55 -15.65 -13.37
C GLN A 169 -12.30 -15.36 -12.52
N ARG A 170 -11.18 -16.02 -12.83
CA ARG A 170 -9.90 -15.79 -12.15
C ARG A 170 -9.22 -14.58 -12.73
N SER A 171 -8.70 -13.74 -11.84
CA SER A 171 -7.82 -12.65 -12.22
C SER A 171 -6.52 -13.19 -12.81
N LEU A 172 -6.24 -12.87 -14.07
CA LEU A 172 -4.97 -13.18 -14.73
C LEU A 172 -3.94 -12.11 -14.39
N GLY A 173 -4.29 -10.84 -14.40
CA GLY A 173 -3.33 -9.77 -14.12
C GLY A 173 -3.98 -8.41 -14.20
N MET A 174 -3.24 -7.39 -13.78
CA MET A 174 -3.72 -6.02 -13.84
C MET A 174 -2.62 -5.08 -14.30
N GLU A 175 -2.98 -4.14 -15.13
CA GLU A 175 -2.13 -3.05 -15.56
C GLU A 175 -2.69 -1.74 -14.99
N ILE A 176 -1.88 -0.98 -14.26
CA ILE A 176 -2.28 0.28 -13.63
C ILE A 176 -1.38 1.39 -14.14
N THR A 177 -1.95 2.40 -14.80
CA THR A 177 -1.21 3.58 -15.25
C THR A 177 -1.37 4.70 -14.24
N LEU A 178 -0.27 5.06 -13.60
CA LEU A 178 -0.20 6.15 -12.63
C LEU A 178 -0.34 7.50 -13.32
N SER A 179 -0.93 8.48 -12.63
CA SER A 179 -0.91 9.84 -13.16
C SER A 179 0.50 10.40 -13.16
N LYS A 180 0.78 11.23 -14.17
CA LYS A 180 2.08 11.91 -14.32
C LYS A 180 2.53 12.61 -13.03
N TRP A 181 1.62 13.30 -12.35
CA TRP A 181 1.95 14.03 -11.12
C TRP A 181 2.44 13.10 -10.00
N PHE A 182 1.79 11.95 -9.83
CA PHE A 182 2.18 10.97 -8.82
C PHE A 182 3.49 10.28 -9.21
N PHE A 183 3.59 9.82 -10.46
CA PHE A 183 4.79 9.18 -11.00
C PHE A 183 6.03 10.07 -10.85
N ASP A 184 6.00 11.29 -11.40
CA ASP A 184 7.10 12.26 -11.29
C ASP A 184 7.45 12.52 -9.81
N GLY A 185 6.44 12.46 -8.94
CA GLY A 185 6.64 12.67 -7.52
C GLY A 185 7.35 11.58 -6.76
N VAL A 186 7.09 10.32 -7.11
CA VAL A 186 7.79 9.17 -6.56
C VAL A 186 9.21 9.06 -7.15
N MET A 187 9.38 9.49 -8.40
CA MET A 187 10.68 9.49 -9.09
C MET A 187 11.69 10.46 -8.48
N ASP A 188 11.24 11.54 -7.83
CA ASP A 188 12.12 12.37 -6.99
C ASP A 188 12.49 11.65 -5.68
N LYS A 189 13.76 11.21 -5.58
CA LYS A 189 14.31 10.48 -4.42
C LYS A 189 14.06 11.19 -3.08
N ARG A 190 13.94 12.52 -3.06
CA ARG A 190 13.73 13.29 -1.82
C ARG A 190 12.31 13.16 -1.26
N ASN A 191 11.37 12.65 -2.05
CA ASN A 191 9.94 12.68 -1.75
C ASN A 191 9.34 11.32 -1.35
N VAL A 192 10.14 10.27 -1.19
CA VAL A 192 9.67 8.97 -0.67
C VAL A 192 10.18 8.72 0.75
N LEU A 193 9.40 8.05 1.58
CA LEU A 193 9.76 7.77 2.98
C LEU A 193 9.40 6.33 3.36
N ALA A 194 10.32 5.67 4.06
CA ALA A 194 10.12 4.31 4.54
C ALA A 194 8.99 4.24 5.57
N ILE A 195 8.08 3.28 5.42
CA ILE A 195 7.02 3.02 6.39
C ILE A 195 7.07 1.57 6.88
N SER A 196 6.49 1.34 8.06
CA SER A 196 6.35 0.01 8.66
C SER A 196 5.31 -0.81 7.92
N PRO A 197 5.54 -2.12 7.68
CA PRO A 197 4.51 -3.04 7.18
C PRO A 197 3.25 -3.08 8.05
N LEU A 198 3.39 -2.85 9.37
CA LEU A 198 2.27 -2.80 10.30
C LEU A 198 1.31 -1.62 10.03
N TYR A 199 1.68 -0.68 9.15
CA TYR A 199 0.77 0.38 8.69
C TYR A 199 -0.54 -0.18 8.10
N PHE A 200 -0.46 -1.31 7.39
CA PHE A 200 -1.63 -1.92 6.77
C PHE A 200 -2.61 -2.53 7.78
N GLU A 201 -2.16 -2.80 9.00
CA GLU A 201 -3.00 -3.32 10.09
C GLU A 201 -3.81 -2.24 10.80
N ILE A 202 -3.49 -0.96 10.59
CA ILE A 202 -4.22 0.16 11.22
C ILE A 202 -5.65 0.21 10.67
N THR A 203 -6.63 -0.04 11.54
CA THR A 203 -8.05 -0.12 11.15
C THR A 203 -8.74 1.25 11.11
N SER A 204 -8.26 2.20 11.91
CA SER A 204 -8.79 3.56 12.01
C SER A 204 -8.31 4.44 10.85
N GLY A 205 -9.24 5.09 10.13
CA GLY A 205 -8.88 6.02 9.05
C GLY A 205 -8.09 7.23 9.57
N LEU A 206 -8.48 7.77 10.72
CA LEU A 206 -7.73 8.83 11.39
C LEU A 206 -6.37 8.32 11.89
N GLY A 207 -6.30 7.08 12.38
CA GLY A 207 -5.04 6.44 12.78
C GLY A 207 -4.05 6.29 11.62
N LYS A 208 -4.52 5.84 10.45
CA LYS A 208 -3.70 5.74 9.23
C LYS A 208 -3.15 7.11 8.82
N TRP A 209 -4.00 8.13 8.77
CA TRP A 209 -3.56 9.49 8.47
C TRP A 209 -2.57 10.02 9.50
N LEU A 210 -2.85 9.83 10.79
CA LEU A 210 -1.99 10.30 11.89
C LEU A 210 -0.62 9.63 11.85
N TYR A 211 -0.55 8.32 11.55
CA TYR A 211 0.70 7.61 11.32
C TYR A 211 1.53 8.28 10.21
N ARG A 212 0.91 8.55 9.05
CA ARG A 212 1.60 9.19 7.91
C ARG A 212 2.11 10.59 8.28
N ALA A 213 1.26 11.41 8.91
CA ALA A 213 1.65 12.75 9.37
C ALA A 213 2.79 12.69 10.39
N ALA A 214 2.73 11.77 11.36
CA ALA A 214 3.78 11.56 12.34
C ALA A 214 5.09 11.07 11.68
N ARG A 215 5.04 10.14 10.72
CA ARG A 215 6.22 9.68 9.99
C ARG A 215 6.94 10.83 9.26
N LYS A 216 6.17 11.75 8.66
CA LYS A 216 6.72 12.94 7.98
C LYS A 216 7.40 13.92 8.94
N HIS A 217 6.81 14.17 10.12
CA HIS A 217 7.28 15.21 11.03
C HIS A 217 8.22 14.69 12.13
N ALA A 218 7.89 13.57 12.79
CA ALA A 218 8.66 13.03 13.90
C ALA A 218 9.93 12.29 13.44
N GLY A 219 10.02 11.87 12.17
CA GLY A 219 11.13 11.03 11.68
C GLY A 219 12.49 11.72 11.67
N GLY A 220 12.53 13.04 11.55
CA GLY A 220 13.76 13.85 11.55
C GLY A 220 14.06 14.58 12.87
N ASN A 221 13.13 14.58 13.83
CA ASN A 221 13.23 15.44 15.03
C ASN A 221 13.85 14.75 16.25
N GLY A 222 14.34 13.52 16.10
CA GLY A 222 15.03 12.80 17.18
C GLY A 222 14.14 12.59 18.43
N PRO A 223 14.73 12.63 19.65
CA PRO A 223 14.00 12.36 20.90
C PRO A 223 13.00 13.46 21.28
N GLU A 224 13.21 14.70 20.83
CA GLU A 224 12.25 15.80 21.05
C GLU A 224 10.93 15.59 20.30
N GLY A 225 10.98 14.89 19.16
CA GLY A 225 9.84 14.60 18.33
C GLY A 225 9.15 15.85 17.77
N PHE A 226 7.84 15.77 17.55
CA PHE A 226 7.06 16.84 16.97
C PHE A 226 5.78 17.10 17.75
N THR A 227 5.54 18.36 18.11
CA THR A 227 4.35 18.77 18.87
C THR A 227 3.45 19.64 18.00
N ILE A 228 2.14 19.36 17.99
CA ILE A 228 1.16 20.08 17.18
C ILE A 228 -0.17 20.23 17.91
N GLY A 229 -0.84 21.37 17.75
CA GLY A 229 -2.15 21.63 18.34
C GLY A 229 -3.27 20.82 17.66
N PHE A 230 -4.29 20.43 18.43
CA PHE A 230 -5.40 19.63 17.91
C PHE A 230 -6.20 20.35 16.82
N GLU A 231 -6.32 21.67 16.88
CA GLU A 231 -6.97 22.49 15.84
C GLU A 231 -6.24 22.39 14.50
N THR A 232 -4.90 22.51 14.51
CA THR A 232 -4.08 22.38 13.31
C THR A 232 -4.09 20.94 12.78
N LEU A 233 -4.10 19.94 13.66
CA LEU A 233 -4.27 18.54 13.25
C LEU A 233 -5.63 18.32 12.56
N HIS A 234 -6.70 18.88 13.10
CA HIS A 234 -8.04 18.78 12.52
C HIS A 234 -8.06 19.36 11.10
N GLN A 235 -7.51 20.55 10.91
CA GLN A 235 -7.38 21.20 9.59
C GLN A 235 -6.55 20.34 8.62
N LYS A 236 -5.36 19.87 9.03
CA LYS A 236 -4.49 19.04 8.19
C LYS A 236 -5.08 17.67 7.85
N SER A 237 -5.97 17.14 8.70
CA SER A 237 -6.60 15.83 8.51
C SER A 237 -7.71 15.84 7.47
N GLY A 238 -8.35 17.00 7.24
CA GLY A 238 -9.55 17.10 6.40
C GLY A 238 -10.74 16.29 6.93
N SER A 239 -10.75 15.97 8.24
CA SER A 239 -11.84 15.22 8.88
C SER A 239 -13.17 15.98 8.80
N GLU A 240 -14.25 15.27 8.49
CA GLU A 240 -15.62 15.81 8.51
C GLU A 240 -16.22 15.88 9.92
N SER A 241 -15.60 15.21 10.90
CA SER A 241 -16.09 15.26 12.28
C SER A 241 -15.93 16.66 12.87
N SER A 242 -16.88 17.04 13.73
CA SER A 242 -16.74 18.26 14.54
C SER A 242 -15.44 18.23 15.35
N LEU A 243 -14.90 19.41 15.67
CA LEU A 243 -13.66 19.51 16.44
C LEU A 243 -13.74 18.74 17.77
N PRO A 244 -14.82 18.81 18.59
CA PRO A 244 -14.92 18.00 19.81
C PRO A 244 -14.85 16.48 19.57
N SER A 245 -15.56 15.97 18.56
CA SER A 245 -15.50 14.55 18.20
C SER A 245 -14.11 14.15 17.72
N PHE A 246 -13.44 15.02 16.96
CA PHE A 246 -12.05 14.83 16.55
C PHE A 246 -11.10 14.78 17.74
N LYS A 247 -11.23 15.71 18.71
CA LYS A 247 -10.42 15.73 19.93
C LYS A 247 -10.54 14.40 20.67
N ASN A 248 -11.77 13.91 20.89
CA ASN A 248 -11.99 12.62 21.56
C ASN A 248 -11.32 11.45 20.84
N LYS A 249 -11.42 11.38 19.51
CA LYS A 249 -10.74 10.33 18.72
C LYS A 249 -9.21 10.40 18.82
N ILE A 250 -8.63 11.60 18.86
CA ILE A 250 -7.18 11.75 19.06
C ILE A 250 -6.79 11.33 20.48
N LEU A 251 -7.58 11.68 21.50
CA LEU A 251 -7.34 11.24 22.87
C LEU A 251 -7.41 9.71 22.98
N GLU A 252 -8.38 9.06 22.34
CA GLU A 252 -8.48 7.60 22.28
C GLU A 252 -7.27 6.97 21.59
N LEU A 253 -6.84 7.52 20.44
CA LEU A 253 -5.64 7.05 19.74
C LEU A 253 -4.38 7.22 20.59
N ALA A 254 -4.23 8.34 21.28
CA ALA A 254 -3.09 8.59 22.15
C ALA A 254 -3.11 7.71 23.41
N ARG A 255 -4.30 7.42 23.96
CA ARG A 255 -4.46 6.50 25.10
C ARG A 255 -4.15 5.06 24.71
N ALA A 256 -4.62 4.61 23.55
CA ALA A 256 -4.32 3.28 23.02
C ALA A 256 -2.84 3.14 22.62
N ASN A 257 -2.24 4.23 22.15
CA ASN A 257 -0.83 4.35 21.73
C ASN A 257 -0.31 3.10 21.00
N ASN A 258 -1.06 2.65 19.98
CA ASN A 258 -0.78 1.41 19.25
C ASN A 258 -0.32 1.66 17.80
N LEU A 259 -0.01 2.91 17.43
CA LEU A 259 0.55 3.21 16.13
C LEU A 259 1.96 2.59 16.01
N PRO A 260 2.27 1.90 14.89
CA PRO A 260 3.59 1.31 14.68
C PRO A 260 4.70 2.36 14.78
N ASP A 261 5.81 2.01 15.41
CA ASP A 261 7.04 2.83 15.58
C ASP A 261 6.86 4.23 16.18
N ILE A 262 5.64 4.65 16.51
CA ILE A 262 5.29 6.01 16.91
C ILE A 262 4.69 5.95 18.30
N SER A 263 5.16 6.85 19.17
CA SER A 263 4.57 7.13 20.47
C SER A 263 3.82 8.44 20.41
N LEU A 264 2.61 8.44 20.97
CA LEU A 264 1.72 9.58 21.07
C LEU A 264 1.60 9.99 22.54
N GLU A 265 1.77 11.28 22.81
CA GLU A 265 1.61 11.87 24.13
C GLU A 265 0.75 13.14 24.02
N VAL A 266 -0.25 13.28 24.89
CA VAL A 266 -1.11 14.47 24.92
C VAL A 266 -0.57 15.44 25.95
N ILE A 267 -0.26 16.67 25.51
CA ILE A 267 0.20 17.75 26.37
C ILE A 267 -0.97 18.70 26.64
N GLY A 268 -1.24 18.94 27.92
CA GLY A 268 -2.30 19.85 28.35
C GLY A 268 -3.70 19.36 28.01
N ALA A 269 -4.01 18.10 28.29
CA ALA A 269 -5.31 17.48 28.01
C ALA A 269 -6.50 18.28 28.61
N GLU A 270 -6.30 18.82 29.82
CA GLU A 270 -7.29 19.64 30.53
C GLU A 270 -7.40 21.07 30.01
N THR A 271 -6.48 21.49 29.13
CA THR A 271 -6.48 22.85 28.59
C THR A 271 -7.47 22.98 27.42
N PRO A 272 -7.99 24.18 27.13
CA PRO A 272 -8.86 24.39 25.96
C PRO A 272 -8.18 24.02 24.62
N ARG A 273 -6.84 24.08 24.58
CA ARG A 273 -6.01 23.88 23.38
C ARG A 273 -4.96 22.78 23.61
N PRO A 274 -5.39 21.51 23.72
CA PRO A 274 -4.46 20.41 23.88
C PRO A 274 -3.55 20.27 22.65
N LYS A 275 -2.34 19.76 22.90
CA LYS A 275 -1.34 19.47 21.86
C LYS A 275 -1.03 17.98 21.87
N LEU A 276 -0.68 17.45 20.70
CA LEU A 276 -0.21 16.09 20.54
C LEU A 276 1.29 16.12 20.25
N LYS A 277 2.08 15.48 21.10
CA LYS A 277 3.48 15.18 20.87
C LYS A 277 3.60 13.79 20.24
N MET A 278 4.39 13.70 19.18
CA MET A 278 4.61 12.49 18.39
C MET A 278 6.12 12.25 18.30
N VAL A 279 6.58 11.08 18.75
CA VAL A 279 8.00 10.71 18.78
C VAL A 279 8.17 9.31 18.19
N MET A 280 9.27 9.05 17.48
CA MET A 280 9.58 7.67 17.09
C MET A 280 10.01 6.87 18.31
N ARG A 281 9.46 5.67 18.51
CA ARG A 281 9.71 4.81 19.69
C ARG A 281 11.19 4.50 19.90
N ARG A 282 11.95 4.30 18.81
CA ARG A 282 13.41 4.11 18.84
C ARG A 282 14.20 5.23 19.53
N HIS A 283 13.62 6.43 19.70
CA HIS A 283 14.25 7.55 20.41
C HIS A 283 13.82 7.67 21.87
N LEU A 284 12.82 6.89 22.30
CA LEU A 284 12.35 6.81 23.68
C LEU A 284 13.00 5.65 24.45
N GLU A 285 13.41 4.62 23.72
CA GLU A 285 14.23 3.54 24.26
C GLU A 285 15.56 4.12 24.74
N LYS A 286 15.73 4.24 26.07
CA LYS A 286 17.05 4.48 26.66
C LYS A 286 17.97 3.37 26.18
N PRO A 287 19.25 3.63 25.87
CA PRO A 287 20.20 2.55 25.68
C PRO A 287 20.22 1.73 26.97
N SER A 288 19.64 0.53 26.94
CA SER A 288 19.96 -0.49 27.93
C SER A 288 21.47 -0.65 27.91
N GLY A 289 22.09 -0.48 29.07
CA GLY A 289 23.54 -0.33 29.23
C GLY A 289 24.31 -1.31 28.35
N LYS A 290 24.94 -0.78 27.31
CA LYS A 290 26.05 -1.47 26.67
C LYS A 290 27.23 -1.27 27.61
N THR A 291 27.64 -2.36 28.23
CA THR A 291 28.97 -2.51 28.82
C THR A 291 29.98 -1.93 27.86
N GLU A 292 30.75 -0.96 28.35
CA GLU A 292 31.85 -0.36 27.60
C GLU A 292 32.82 -1.47 27.18
N HIS A 293 32.89 -1.71 25.87
CA HIS A 293 34.12 -2.19 25.26
C HIS A 293 34.63 -1.05 24.40
N SER A 294 35.62 -0.37 24.96
CA SER A 294 36.46 0.61 24.29
C SER A 294 37.06 -0.02 23.02
N GLY A 295 36.67 0.52 21.88
CA GLY A 295 37.29 0.26 20.58
C GLY A 295 37.31 1.58 19.82
N SER A 296 38.26 2.44 20.20
CA SER A 296 38.56 3.71 19.54
C SER A 296 38.87 3.48 18.06
N VAL A 297 38.11 4.11 17.17
CA VAL A 297 38.65 4.66 15.91
C VAL A 297 37.98 6.01 15.67
N ALA A 298 38.76 7.05 15.88
CA ALA A 298 38.44 8.42 15.51
C ALA A 298 38.35 8.55 13.98
N THR A 299 37.39 9.31 13.47
CA THR A 299 37.59 10.01 12.20
C THR A 299 36.83 11.33 12.21
N GLU A 300 37.58 12.35 11.84
CA GLU A 300 37.38 13.75 12.08
C GLU A 300 36.33 14.40 11.17
N SER A 301 35.65 15.38 11.76
CA SER A 301 35.38 16.72 11.25
C SER A 301 35.43 16.97 9.73
N ARG A 302 34.24 17.25 9.20
CA ARG A 302 33.94 18.14 8.07
C ARG A 302 34.81 19.41 8.05
N PRO A 303 35.13 19.93 6.84
CA PRO A 303 35.09 21.37 6.62
C PRO A 303 34.20 21.80 5.45
N GLN A 304 33.95 23.11 5.44
CA GLN A 304 32.99 23.86 4.64
C GLN A 304 33.51 24.25 3.24
N ARG A 305 32.57 24.35 2.31
CA ARG A 305 32.35 25.40 1.28
C ARG A 305 33.50 26.41 1.02
N ILE A 306 34.02 26.41 -0.21
CA ILE A 306 34.58 27.60 -0.90
C ILE A 306 34.01 27.66 -2.33
N GLN A 307 33.78 28.89 -2.81
CA GLN A 307 33.12 29.25 -4.07
C GLN A 307 34.09 29.38 -5.26
N ARG A 308 33.50 29.21 -6.47
CA ARG A 308 33.83 29.80 -7.80
C ARG A 308 35.18 29.51 -8.47
N ALA A 309 35.11 28.98 -9.70
CA ALA A 309 35.41 29.73 -10.95
C ALA A 309 35.04 28.91 -12.21
N THR A 310 34.46 29.56 -13.21
CA THR A 310 34.32 29.10 -14.61
C THR A 310 35.58 29.51 -15.39
N PRO A 311 35.93 28.82 -16.50
CA PRO A 311 35.56 29.35 -17.82
C PRO A 311 35.23 28.31 -18.93
N GLU A 312 34.15 28.62 -19.65
CA GLU A 312 33.91 28.65 -21.12
C GLU A 312 34.81 27.87 -22.13
N LYS A 313 34.16 27.01 -22.95
CA LYS A 313 34.15 26.95 -24.46
C LYS A 313 33.49 25.63 -24.91
N ALA A 314 32.28 25.64 -25.48
CA ALA A 314 31.96 25.81 -26.91
C ALA A 314 32.28 24.59 -27.80
N ALA A 315 31.26 23.79 -28.13
CA ALA A 315 31.18 23.04 -29.39
C ALA A 315 29.70 22.83 -29.79
N LYS A 316 29.40 23.18 -31.04
CA LYS A 316 28.09 23.16 -31.72
C LYS A 316 27.77 21.77 -32.27
N VAL A 317 26.50 21.34 -32.24
CA VAL A 317 25.92 20.39 -33.22
C VAL A 317 24.44 20.74 -33.45
N SER A 318 24.06 20.85 -34.73
CA SER A 318 22.72 21.15 -35.27
C SER A 318 21.87 19.87 -35.48
N PRO A 319 20.54 19.95 -35.73
CA PRO A 319 19.59 18.85 -35.58
C PRO A 319 19.30 18.09 -36.90
N PRO A 320 18.62 16.94 -36.87
CA PRO A 320 17.96 16.38 -38.05
C PRO A 320 16.43 16.62 -38.07
N GLN A 321 15.94 16.76 -39.30
CA GLN A 321 14.60 17.11 -39.73
C GLN A 321 13.59 15.95 -39.67
N GLU A 322 12.31 16.33 -39.65
CA GLU A 322 11.07 15.52 -39.70
C GLU A 322 10.90 14.70 -40.99
N PHE A 323 10.06 13.66 -40.98
CA PHE A 323 8.99 13.41 -41.97
C PHE A 323 8.03 12.32 -41.47
N VAL A 324 6.73 12.66 -41.32
CA VAL A 324 5.62 11.69 -41.48
C VAL A 324 4.49 12.39 -42.22
N ASP A 325 4.11 11.83 -43.37
CA ASP A 325 3.16 12.40 -44.32
C ASP A 325 1.69 12.17 -43.87
N PRO A 326 0.89 13.23 -43.61
CA PRO A 326 -0.48 13.13 -43.10
C PRO A 326 -1.49 12.53 -44.09
N ALA A 327 -1.14 12.32 -45.37
CA ALA A 327 -2.00 11.65 -46.34
C ALA A 327 -2.10 10.12 -46.11
N LEU A 328 -1.07 9.51 -45.52
CA LEU A 328 -1.00 8.07 -45.26
C LEU A 328 -1.89 7.65 -44.07
N VAL A 329 -2.05 8.54 -43.09
CA VAL A 329 -2.87 8.31 -41.88
C VAL A 329 -4.37 8.29 -42.20
N ARG A 330 -4.82 9.06 -43.19
CA ARG A 330 -6.24 9.09 -43.60
C ARG A 330 -6.70 7.84 -44.35
N LYS A 331 -5.80 7.13 -45.04
CA LYS A 331 -6.14 5.88 -45.76
C LYS A 331 -6.31 4.68 -44.83
N LEU A 332 -5.58 4.65 -43.70
CA LEU A 332 -5.69 3.62 -42.65
C LEU A 332 -6.96 3.75 -41.79
N LEU A 333 -7.48 4.97 -41.62
CA LEU A 333 -8.73 5.23 -40.88
C LEU A 333 -9.99 4.92 -41.71
N ALA A 334 -9.88 4.85 -43.03
CA ALA A 334 -11.00 4.50 -43.92
C ALA A 334 -11.20 2.98 -44.10
N THR A 335 -10.18 2.16 -43.80
CA THR A 335 -10.24 0.69 -43.95
C THR A 335 -10.73 -0.04 -42.70
N THR A 336 -10.79 0.64 -41.55
CA THR A 336 -11.19 0.05 -40.26
C THR A 336 -12.65 0.34 -39.88
N SER A 337 -13.36 1.16 -40.65
CA SER A 337 -14.77 1.52 -40.41
C SER A 337 -15.79 0.71 -41.24
N ALA A 338 -15.32 -0.28 -42.03
CA ALA A 338 -16.17 -1.10 -42.90
C ALA A 338 -16.59 -2.47 -42.31
N SER A 339 -16.39 -2.72 -41.01
CA SER A 339 -16.75 -4.02 -40.41
C SER A 339 -17.39 -3.90 -39.03
N LEU A 340 -18.45 -3.10 -38.90
CA LEU A 340 -19.35 -3.17 -37.76
C LEU A 340 -20.80 -2.87 -38.20
N ARG A 341 -21.65 -3.90 -38.23
CA ARG A 341 -23.11 -3.78 -38.06
C ARG A 341 -23.62 -4.90 -37.13
N PRO A 342 -24.68 -4.64 -36.33
CA PRO A 342 -25.12 -5.51 -35.24
C PRO A 342 -26.32 -6.39 -35.64
N GLU A 343 -26.43 -7.60 -35.07
CA GLU A 343 -27.68 -8.36 -35.05
C GLU A 343 -28.08 -8.81 -33.64
N GLN A 344 -29.38 -8.99 -33.49
CA GLN A 344 -30.19 -8.99 -32.27
C GLN A 344 -30.30 -10.37 -31.58
N GLN A 345 -30.13 -10.34 -30.25
CA GLN A 345 -30.98 -10.88 -29.17
C GLN A 345 -31.87 -12.14 -29.40
N ALA A 346 -31.66 -13.16 -28.57
CA ALA A 346 -32.72 -14.05 -28.04
C ALA A 346 -32.32 -14.71 -26.71
N ASP A 347 -33.30 -14.83 -25.82
CA ASP A 347 -33.27 -15.29 -24.42
C ASP A 347 -32.86 -16.75 -24.18
N ALA A 348 -32.26 -17.01 -23.01
CA ALA A 348 -32.41 -18.28 -22.27
C ALA A 348 -31.92 -18.13 -20.81
N SER A 349 -32.78 -17.58 -19.96
CA SER A 349 -32.67 -17.62 -18.50
C SER A 349 -33.74 -18.57 -17.93
N ALA A 350 -33.37 -19.82 -17.66
CA ALA A 350 -34.06 -20.68 -16.70
C ALA A 350 -33.30 -21.99 -16.51
N ALA A 351 -33.32 -22.48 -15.27
CA ALA A 351 -32.74 -23.74 -14.78
C ALA A 351 -31.24 -23.73 -14.52
N LEU A 352 -30.86 -23.52 -13.24
CA LEU A 352 -29.99 -24.42 -12.46
C LEU A 352 -29.84 -23.90 -11.02
N ASP A 353 -30.97 -23.69 -10.33
CA ASP A 353 -31.03 -23.62 -8.86
C ASP A 353 -31.65 -24.94 -8.37
N SER A 354 -30.81 -25.87 -7.89
CA SER A 354 -31.20 -27.00 -7.01
C SER A 354 -30.08 -28.03 -6.82
N ASN A 355 -28.83 -27.63 -6.53
CA ASN A 355 -27.81 -28.62 -6.11
C ASN A 355 -26.74 -28.11 -5.11
N ALA A 356 -26.92 -26.94 -4.49
CA ALA A 356 -25.92 -26.37 -3.59
C ALA A 356 -26.01 -26.85 -2.13
N SER A 357 -26.93 -27.75 -1.80
CA SER A 357 -27.27 -28.07 -0.41
C SER A 357 -27.08 -29.54 -0.06
N GLN A 358 -25.91 -30.14 -0.34
CA GLN A 358 -25.60 -31.49 0.19
C GLN A 358 -24.12 -31.93 0.20
N SER A 359 -23.15 -31.01 0.14
CA SER A 359 -21.72 -31.37 0.15
C SER A 359 -20.90 -30.73 1.28
N GLN A 360 -21.53 -30.48 2.43
CA GLN A 360 -20.83 -30.10 3.68
C GLN A 360 -20.92 -31.22 4.72
N SER A 361 -20.24 -32.34 4.47
CA SER A 361 -19.77 -33.24 5.52
C SER A 361 -18.81 -34.24 4.89
N ARG A 362 -17.61 -34.36 5.49
CA ARG A 362 -16.46 -35.23 5.15
C ARG A 362 -15.29 -34.53 4.45
N ARG A 363 -14.47 -33.84 5.25
CA ARG A 363 -13.01 -33.88 5.08
C ARG A 363 -12.39 -34.23 6.43
N ARG A 364 -11.78 -35.42 6.51
CA ARG A 364 -10.81 -35.79 7.56
C ARG A 364 -9.73 -34.70 7.56
N GLY A 365 -9.46 -34.08 8.71
CA GLY A 365 -8.41 -33.08 8.85
C GLY A 365 -7.04 -33.71 8.54
N GLY A 366 -6.26 -33.05 7.68
CA GLY A 366 -4.85 -33.40 7.46
C GLY A 366 -4.04 -33.10 8.72
N GLY A 367 -2.89 -33.76 8.86
CA GLY A 367 -1.99 -33.52 10.00
C GLY A 367 -1.37 -32.12 9.95
N ALA A 368 -0.57 -31.77 10.95
CA ALA A 368 0.18 -30.52 11.02
C ALA A 368 1.14 -30.35 9.83
N GLN A 369 1.60 -31.46 9.24
CA GLN A 369 2.41 -31.45 8.03
C GLN A 369 1.63 -31.01 6.78
N ASP A 370 0.33 -31.33 6.71
CA ASP A 370 -0.52 -30.97 5.55
C ASP A 370 -1.13 -29.57 5.69
N THR A 371 -1.22 -29.06 6.93
CA THR A 371 -1.92 -27.82 7.27
C THR A 371 -0.98 -26.61 7.33
N LEU A 372 0.30 -26.82 7.66
CA LEU A 372 1.29 -25.76 7.80
C LEU A 372 2.11 -25.59 6.51
N ASP A 373 2.56 -24.36 6.26
CA ASP A 373 3.52 -24.11 5.19
C ASP A 373 4.79 -24.97 5.39
N PRO A 374 5.29 -25.67 4.35
CA PRO A 374 6.40 -26.63 4.49
C PRO A 374 7.67 -26.05 5.13
N GLU A 375 8.02 -24.81 4.79
CA GLU A 375 9.17 -24.10 5.37
C GLU A 375 8.98 -23.82 6.86
N ILE A 376 7.77 -23.43 7.26
CA ILE A 376 7.44 -23.16 8.66
C ILE A 376 7.39 -24.47 9.44
N TYR A 377 6.83 -25.54 8.87
CA TYR A 377 6.82 -26.85 9.49
C TYR A 377 8.25 -27.33 9.80
N GLN A 378 9.18 -27.19 8.85
CA GLN A 378 10.58 -27.54 9.05
C GLN A 378 11.26 -26.63 10.08
N ALA A 379 10.99 -25.32 10.06
CA ALA A 379 11.51 -24.38 11.05
C ALA A 379 11.06 -24.73 12.48
N ILE A 380 9.79 -25.13 12.67
CA ILE A 380 9.28 -25.59 13.98
C ILE A 380 10.02 -26.85 14.43
N ARG A 381 10.21 -27.82 13.53
CA ARG A 381 10.91 -29.07 13.85
C ARG A 381 12.37 -28.83 14.22
N ALA A 382 13.04 -27.88 13.59
CA ALA A 382 14.43 -27.52 13.88
C ALA A 382 14.58 -26.71 15.17
N GLU A 383 13.72 -25.72 15.40
CA GLU A 383 13.85 -24.78 16.53
C GLU A 383 13.13 -25.25 17.80
N CYS A 384 12.15 -26.14 17.69
CA CYS A 384 11.33 -26.63 18.81
C CYS A 384 11.20 -28.17 18.76
N PRO A 385 12.29 -28.93 18.94
CA PRO A 385 12.26 -30.38 18.87
C PRO A 385 11.50 -31.00 20.05
N GLY A 386 11.00 -32.23 19.86
CA GLY A 386 10.40 -33.05 20.93
C GLY A 386 8.89 -32.86 21.16
N TRP A 387 8.24 -31.93 20.48
CA TRP A 387 6.79 -31.70 20.60
C TRP A 387 5.97 -32.47 19.57
N ASP A 388 4.81 -32.99 19.99
CA ASP A 388 3.76 -33.49 19.09
C ASP A 388 2.96 -32.31 18.51
N LEU A 389 3.26 -31.99 17.24
CA LEU A 389 2.66 -30.85 16.55
C LEU A 389 1.16 -31.03 16.30
N ASP A 390 0.67 -32.25 16.13
CA ASP A 390 -0.76 -32.51 15.87
C ASP A 390 -1.61 -32.29 17.13
N VAL A 391 -1.05 -32.60 18.31
CA VAL A 391 -1.68 -32.32 19.60
C VAL A 391 -1.71 -30.82 19.87
N LEU A 392 -0.57 -30.13 19.68
CA LEU A 392 -0.47 -28.70 19.92
C LEU A 392 -1.29 -27.88 18.92
N MET A 393 -1.41 -28.34 17.68
CA MET A 393 -2.27 -27.72 16.66
C MET A 393 -3.75 -27.82 17.06
N ARG A 394 -4.20 -28.98 17.56
CA ARG A 394 -5.58 -29.12 18.08
C ARG A 394 -5.87 -28.20 19.27
N GLN A 395 -4.91 -28.03 20.17
CA GLN A 395 -5.05 -27.09 21.29
C GLN A 395 -5.12 -25.65 20.81
N PHE A 396 -4.27 -25.29 19.84
CA PHE A 396 -4.28 -23.98 19.21
C PHE A 396 -5.59 -23.69 18.47
N ASP A 397 -6.12 -24.66 17.74
CA ASP A 397 -7.41 -24.55 17.05
C ASP A 397 -8.57 -24.39 18.04
N SER A 398 -8.56 -25.14 19.14
CA SER A 398 -9.54 -24.99 20.22
C SER A 398 -9.50 -23.58 20.84
N PHE A 399 -8.31 -23.01 20.98
CA PHE A 399 -8.12 -21.64 21.46
C PHE A 399 -8.67 -20.60 20.46
N LEU A 400 -8.41 -20.77 19.17
CA LEU A 400 -8.91 -19.87 18.12
C LEU A 400 -10.43 -19.96 17.96
N ASN A 401 -11.01 -21.15 18.07
CA ASN A 401 -12.47 -21.33 18.02
C ASN A 401 -13.18 -20.67 19.22
N SER A 402 -12.53 -20.66 20.37
CA SER A 402 -13.04 -19.97 21.57
C SER A 402 -12.85 -18.44 21.50
N ASN A 403 -11.99 -17.95 20.63
CA ASN A 403 -11.70 -16.53 20.42
C ASN A 403 -11.79 -16.14 18.93
N PRO A 404 -13.02 -16.09 18.34
CA PRO A 404 -13.18 -15.85 16.90
C PRO A 404 -12.62 -14.50 16.41
N HIS A 405 -12.43 -13.54 17.32
CA HIS A 405 -11.81 -12.25 17.00
C HIS A 405 -10.27 -12.30 16.88
N GLU A 406 -9.63 -13.38 17.33
CA GLU A 406 -8.18 -13.59 17.23
C GLU A 406 -7.76 -14.48 16.05
N LEU A 407 -8.70 -14.91 15.21
CA LEU A 407 -8.45 -15.74 14.03
C LEU A 407 -7.38 -15.07 13.14
N PRO A 408 -6.18 -15.68 13.04
CA PRO A 408 -5.05 -15.05 12.38
C PRO A 408 -5.21 -15.09 10.86
N ARG A 409 -4.82 -14.00 10.18
CA ARG A 409 -4.79 -13.94 8.72
C ARG A 409 -3.78 -14.91 8.08
N ASN A 410 -2.74 -15.29 8.84
CA ASN A 410 -1.80 -16.34 8.45
C ASN A 410 -1.67 -17.33 9.62
N TYR A 411 -2.27 -18.51 9.43
CA TYR A 411 -2.32 -19.57 10.43
C TYR A 411 -0.93 -20.10 10.77
N SER A 412 -0.14 -20.49 9.75
CA SER A 412 1.20 -21.07 9.90
C SER A 412 2.14 -20.19 10.74
N LYS A 413 2.18 -18.89 10.45
CA LYS A 413 3.07 -17.94 11.16
C LYS A 413 2.61 -17.67 12.58
N ARG A 414 1.29 -17.64 12.82
CA ARG A 414 0.73 -17.48 14.17
C ARG A 414 0.99 -18.72 15.01
N PHE A 415 0.83 -19.91 14.43
CA PHE A 415 1.15 -21.18 15.06
C PHE A 415 2.65 -21.30 15.36
N TYR A 416 3.53 -20.86 14.46
CA TYR A 416 4.97 -20.77 14.71
C TYR A 416 5.31 -19.88 15.91
N GLY A 417 4.68 -18.70 16.02
CA GLY A 417 4.85 -17.82 17.18
C GLY A 417 4.31 -18.42 18.49
N PHE A 418 3.20 -19.17 18.41
CA PHE A 418 2.68 -19.96 19.53
C PHE A 418 3.67 -21.05 19.95
N MET A 419 4.24 -21.80 18.99
CA MET A 419 5.23 -22.85 19.24
C MET A 419 6.49 -22.31 19.91
N LYS A 420 7.03 -21.16 19.48
CA LYS A 420 8.19 -20.52 20.14
C LYS A 420 7.93 -20.21 21.61
N LYS A 421 6.80 -19.55 21.90
CA LYS A 421 6.41 -19.22 23.29
C LYS A 421 6.10 -20.46 24.12
N HIS A 422 5.48 -21.47 23.52
CA HIS A 422 5.17 -22.73 24.19
C HIS A 422 6.44 -23.50 24.54
N HIS A 423 7.38 -23.59 23.59
CA HIS A 423 8.67 -24.23 23.80
C HIS A 423 9.50 -23.47 24.85
N GLU A 424 9.58 -22.15 24.82
CA GLU A 424 10.27 -21.36 25.85
C GLU A 424 9.76 -21.62 27.27
N ARG A 425 8.44 -21.78 27.43
CA ARG A 425 7.78 -21.98 28.73
C ARG A 425 7.83 -23.42 29.22
N ASN A 426 7.70 -24.38 28.31
CA ASN A 426 7.45 -25.79 28.65
C ASN A 426 8.59 -26.72 28.24
N LYS A 427 9.71 -26.22 27.70
CA LYS A 427 10.87 -27.08 27.33
C LYS A 427 11.36 -27.98 28.46
N HIS A 428 11.23 -27.55 29.71
CA HIS A 428 11.60 -28.32 30.90
C HIS A 428 10.72 -29.55 31.18
N THR A 429 9.59 -29.69 30.49
CA THR A 429 8.72 -30.87 30.60
C THR A 429 9.00 -31.92 29.54
N LEU A 430 9.94 -31.67 28.61
CA LEU A 430 10.35 -32.64 27.61
C LEU A 430 11.43 -33.59 28.18
N PRO A 431 11.41 -34.88 27.81
CA PRO A 431 12.46 -35.81 28.22
C PRO A 431 13.81 -35.38 27.60
N GLY A 432 14.79 -35.04 28.45
CA GLY A 432 16.14 -34.65 28.01
C GLY A 432 16.51 -33.18 28.17
N PHE A 433 15.73 -32.40 28.95
CA PHE A 433 16.05 -31.03 29.38
C PHE A 433 16.10 -30.88 30.89
#